data_AF-A0A7C3J6Z1-F1
#
_entry.id   AF-A0A7C3J6Z1-F1
#
_cell.length_a   1.000
_cell.length_b   1.000
_cell.length_c   1.000
_cell.angle_alpha   90.00
_cell.angle_beta   90.00
_cell.angle_gamma   90.00
#
_symmetry.space_group_name_H-M   'P 1'
#
loop_
_entity.id
_entity.type
_entity.pdbx_description
1 polymer ?
#
loop_
_entity_poly.entity_id
_entity_poly.type
_entity_poly.pdbx_seq_one_letter_code
_entity_poly.pdbx_strand_id
1 'polypeptide(L)'
;MLKKNIGFKYYFKTFSSIIKRRPFILYHKPTLLCNCKCEFCDFWKIKDPNEIKLTRENISTILKEGWEKGFSTYVLWGGEPLMVKDLGFYLKTAKNIGYKTSMCTAGLLLKERFEEIKDNIDIIIISLESTGEKHNRTRRTPNLFEKIVDGVELFKNQKNVKIKIWSHINRINKNDFIDVLKFAKKYGIVVEFFPSNIFSDYNESIILDKDERYEVFNTIIFYKKIGYPVNNSIKALKIMRDKIPYVCNKAKISVQIENDGTIYPCERRFVKDMKSYGNILQDGFSKINDKKLYLYNVKKLSKCSNCFFPCVGESVDNLLVSGFVRFLNFVMNKDS
;
A
#
# COMPACT_ATOMS: atom_id res chain seq x y z
N MET A 1 5.34 -16.26 -25.46
CA MET A 1 4.11 -16.97 -25.03
C MET A 1 3.91 -17.00 -23.51
N LEU A 2 4.93 -17.33 -22.68
CA LEU A 2 4.80 -17.44 -21.21
C LEU A 2 4.26 -16.19 -20.49
N LYS A 3 4.71 -14.97 -20.81
CA LYS A 3 4.21 -13.73 -20.18
C LYS A 3 2.72 -13.43 -20.46
N LYS A 4 2.21 -13.77 -21.64
CA LYS A 4 0.76 -13.62 -21.97
C LYS A 4 -0.11 -14.54 -21.12
N ASN A 5 0.36 -15.76 -20.84
CA ASN A 5 -0.34 -16.72 -19.98
C ASN A 5 -0.36 -16.30 -18.50
N ILE A 6 0.70 -15.67 -17.99
CA ILE A 6 0.75 -15.17 -16.61
C ILE A 6 -0.22 -13.99 -16.42
N GLY A 7 -0.27 -13.06 -17.38
CA GLY A 7 -1.24 -11.97 -17.36
C GLY A 7 -2.67 -12.47 -17.29
N PHE A 8 -3.08 -13.35 -18.21
CA PHE A 8 -4.42 -13.92 -18.21
C PHE A 8 -4.80 -14.63 -16.89
N LYS A 9 -3.87 -15.43 -16.34
CA LYS A 9 -4.08 -16.10 -15.04
C LYS A 9 -4.30 -15.11 -13.90
N TYR A 10 -3.53 -14.02 -13.83
CA TYR A 10 -3.74 -12.97 -12.84
C TYR A 10 -5.16 -12.39 -12.92
N TYR A 11 -5.59 -11.94 -14.11
CA TYR A 11 -6.89 -11.28 -14.28
C TYR A 11 -8.06 -12.22 -14.00
N PHE A 12 -8.04 -13.43 -14.57
CA PHE A 12 -9.08 -14.43 -14.34
C PHE A 12 -9.25 -14.70 -12.84
N LYS A 13 -8.12 -14.81 -12.14
CA LYS A 13 -8.12 -15.10 -10.71
C LYS A 13 -8.61 -13.94 -9.86
N THR A 14 -8.15 -12.71 -10.13
CA THR A 14 -8.69 -11.51 -9.47
C THR A 14 -10.19 -11.41 -9.68
N PHE A 15 -10.67 -11.61 -10.91
CA PHE A 15 -12.08 -11.56 -11.26
C PHE A 15 -12.90 -12.65 -10.54
N SER A 16 -12.42 -13.91 -10.56
CA SER A 16 -13.04 -15.02 -9.81
C SER A 16 -13.13 -14.70 -8.31
N SER A 17 -12.09 -14.13 -7.71
CA SER A 17 -12.09 -13.73 -6.30
C SER A 17 -13.10 -12.62 -6.01
N ILE A 18 -13.24 -11.62 -6.90
CA ILE A 18 -14.26 -10.56 -6.77
C ILE A 18 -15.67 -11.14 -6.81
N ILE A 19 -15.98 -12.00 -7.79
CA ILE A 19 -17.29 -12.66 -7.91
C ILE A 19 -17.59 -13.49 -6.66
N LYS A 20 -16.61 -14.28 -6.20
CA LYS A 20 -16.74 -15.13 -5.00
C LYS A 20 -16.65 -14.33 -3.69
N ARG A 21 -16.50 -13.00 -3.76
CA ARG A 21 -16.32 -12.08 -2.61
C ARG A 21 -15.19 -12.51 -1.67
N ARG A 22 -14.11 -13.03 -2.22
CA ARG A 22 -12.92 -13.45 -1.47
C ARG A 22 -11.79 -12.44 -1.61
N PRO A 23 -10.96 -12.27 -0.57
CA PRO A 23 -9.75 -11.47 -0.66
C PRO A 23 -8.85 -11.93 -1.81
N PHE A 24 -8.25 -10.97 -2.51
CA PHE A 24 -7.33 -11.22 -3.63
C PHE A 24 -6.00 -10.48 -3.50
N ILE A 25 -5.86 -9.61 -2.50
CA ILE A 25 -4.63 -8.90 -2.17
C ILE A 25 -4.06 -9.47 -0.86
N LEU A 26 -2.82 -9.95 -0.92
CA LEU A 26 -2.05 -10.35 0.25
C LEU A 26 -1.08 -9.24 0.60
N TYR A 27 -1.35 -8.53 1.69
CA TYR A 27 -0.39 -7.63 2.32
C TYR A 27 0.54 -8.45 3.21
N HIS A 28 1.82 -8.13 3.19
CA HIS A 28 2.80 -8.77 4.05
C HIS A 28 3.68 -7.70 4.66
N LYS A 29 3.69 -7.68 5.99
CA LYS A 29 4.55 -6.86 6.83
C LYS A 29 5.68 -7.74 7.39
N PRO A 30 6.75 -7.98 6.62
CA PRO A 30 7.79 -8.93 7.01
C PRO A 30 8.69 -8.44 8.15
N THR A 31 8.71 -7.14 8.43
CA THR A 31 9.51 -6.55 9.51
C THR A 31 8.90 -5.23 9.97
N LEU A 32 9.12 -4.87 11.23
CA LEU A 32 8.87 -3.52 11.76
C LEU A 32 10.12 -2.62 11.72
N LEU A 33 11.29 -3.19 11.38
CA LEU A 33 12.52 -2.41 11.23
C LEU A 33 12.35 -1.37 10.12
N CYS A 34 12.75 -0.14 10.43
CA CYS A 34 12.72 0.98 9.50
C CYS A 34 14.00 1.79 9.66
N ASN A 35 14.59 2.20 8.53
CA ASN A 35 15.77 3.06 8.48
C ASN A 35 15.42 4.56 8.46
N CYS A 36 14.13 4.90 8.50
CA CYS A 36 13.64 6.27 8.70
C CYS A 36 13.09 6.45 10.13
N LYS A 37 13.10 7.69 10.64
CA LYS A 37 12.63 8.04 11.99
C LYS A 37 11.57 9.15 11.93
N CYS A 38 10.59 8.95 11.05
CA CYS A 38 9.63 9.95 10.61
C CYS A 38 8.89 10.64 11.77
N GLU A 39 8.62 11.94 11.66
CA GLU A 39 7.89 12.69 12.69
C GLU A 39 6.41 12.28 12.80
N PHE A 40 5.85 11.69 11.74
CA PHE A 40 4.44 11.34 11.64
C PHE A 40 4.14 9.84 11.81
N CYS A 41 5.17 9.00 11.94
CA CYS A 41 5.05 7.56 12.14
C CYS A 41 5.99 7.05 13.24
N ASP A 42 5.49 6.22 14.14
CA ASP A 42 6.23 5.65 15.29
C ASP A 42 6.65 4.19 15.10
N PHE A 43 6.41 3.57 13.94
CA PHE A 43 6.76 2.16 13.70
C PHE A 43 8.24 1.86 13.96
N TRP A 44 9.14 2.79 13.63
CA TRP A 44 10.58 2.65 13.89
C TRP A 44 10.95 2.54 15.38
N LYS A 45 10.05 2.93 16.30
CA LYS A 45 10.22 2.77 17.75
C LYS A 45 9.80 1.40 18.25
N ILE A 46 9.01 0.64 17.47
CA ILE A 46 8.46 -0.63 17.91
C ILE A 46 9.57 -1.69 17.88
N LYS A 47 9.85 -2.25 19.05
CA LYS A 47 10.66 -3.47 19.19
C LYS A 47 9.71 -4.61 19.49
N ASP A 48 9.46 -5.45 18.49
CA ASP A 48 8.59 -6.60 18.67
C ASP A 48 9.44 -7.84 18.98
N PRO A 49 9.43 -8.36 20.23
CA PRO A 49 10.16 -9.56 20.58
C PRO A 49 9.62 -10.81 19.86
N ASN A 50 8.41 -10.74 19.30
CA ASN A 50 7.76 -11.83 18.58
C ASN A 50 7.94 -11.72 17.05
N GLU A 51 8.77 -10.79 16.55
CA GLU A 51 9.04 -10.70 15.11
C GLU A 51 9.62 -12.03 14.61
N ILE A 52 8.91 -12.68 13.69
CA ILE A 52 9.30 -13.97 13.15
C ILE A 52 10.31 -13.80 12.02
N LYS A 53 11.28 -14.70 11.96
CA LYS A 53 12.20 -14.81 10.83
C LYS A 53 11.69 -15.88 9.86
N LEU A 54 11.07 -15.44 8.78
CA LEU A 54 10.61 -16.33 7.72
C LEU A 54 11.80 -16.84 6.90
N THR A 55 11.94 -18.16 6.78
CA THR A 55 12.92 -18.75 5.86
C THR A 55 12.44 -18.65 4.42
N ARG A 56 13.33 -18.92 3.46
CA ARG A 56 12.98 -18.99 2.03
C ARG A 56 11.93 -20.07 1.75
N GLU A 57 11.99 -21.19 2.46
CA GLU A 57 11.02 -22.28 2.40
C GLU A 57 9.67 -21.80 2.90
N ASN A 58 9.61 -21.11 4.05
CA ASN A 58 8.36 -20.54 4.56
C ASN A 58 7.71 -19.62 3.52
N ILE A 59 8.49 -18.70 2.92
CA ILE A 59 7.97 -17.76 1.92
C ILE A 59 7.46 -18.48 0.67
N SER A 60 8.17 -19.51 0.22
CA SER A 60 7.75 -20.31 -0.93
C SER A 60 6.41 -21.00 -0.67
N THR A 61 6.27 -21.62 0.51
CA THR A 61 5.02 -22.25 0.94
C THR A 61 3.89 -21.24 1.06
N ILE A 62 4.12 -20.13 1.78
CA ILE A 62 3.14 -19.06 1.97
C ILE A 62 2.64 -18.52 0.62
N LEU A 63 3.53 -18.17 -0.30
CA LEU A 63 3.12 -17.60 -1.58
C LEU A 63 2.41 -18.64 -2.45
N LYS A 64 2.83 -19.91 -2.43
CA LYS A 64 2.16 -20.97 -3.18
C LYS A 64 0.75 -21.22 -2.65
N GLU A 65 0.60 -21.43 -1.35
CA GLU A 65 -0.71 -21.63 -0.72
C GLU A 65 -1.61 -20.41 -0.92
N GLY A 66 -1.05 -19.21 -0.75
CA GLY A 66 -1.79 -17.98 -0.94
C GLY A 66 -2.33 -17.87 -2.36
N TRP A 67 -1.54 -18.31 -3.34
CA TRP A 67 -1.98 -18.36 -4.71
C TRP A 67 -3.15 -19.37 -4.81
N GLU A 68 -3.03 -20.59 -4.32
CA GLU A 68 -4.13 -21.57 -4.35
C GLU A 68 -5.41 -21.06 -3.66
N LYS A 69 -5.31 -20.19 -2.64
CA LYS A 69 -6.47 -19.58 -1.96
C LYS A 69 -7.13 -18.41 -2.68
N GLY A 70 -6.57 -17.92 -3.79
CA GLY A 70 -7.18 -16.86 -4.60
C GLY A 70 -6.46 -15.51 -4.54
N PHE A 71 -5.38 -15.37 -3.77
CA PHE A 71 -4.57 -14.16 -3.80
C PHE A 71 -3.86 -14.04 -5.15
N SER A 72 -3.91 -12.84 -5.72
CA SER A 72 -3.36 -12.52 -7.04
C SER A 72 -2.41 -11.33 -6.99
N THR A 73 -2.53 -10.48 -5.96
CA THR A 73 -1.63 -9.35 -5.72
C THR A 73 -0.88 -9.55 -4.41
N TYR A 74 0.43 -9.34 -4.41
CA TYR A 74 1.29 -9.41 -3.24
C TYR A 74 1.90 -8.03 -2.98
N VAL A 75 1.68 -7.51 -1.77
CA VAL A 75 2.06 -6.16 -1.36
C VAL A 75 2.98 -6.24 -0.15
N LEU A 76 4.23 -5.81 -0.32
CA LEU A 76 5.19 -5.68 0.77
C LEU A 76 5.11 -4.27 1.37
N TRP A 77 4.96 -4.20 2.68
CA TRP A 77 4.87 -2.93 3.41
C TRP A 77 5.35 -3.16 4.86
N GLY A 78 5.15 -2.23 5.78
CA GLY A 78 5.49 -2.42 7.20
C GLY A 78 6.33 -1.30 7.77
N GLY A 79 7.45 -1.68 8.41
CA GLY A 79 8.57 -0.76 8.64
C GLY A 79 9.14 -0.30 7.29
N GLU A 80 10.26 -0.90 6.86
CA GLU A 80 10.83 -0.65 5.52
C GLU A 80 11.12 -1.97 4.80
N PRO A 81 10.36 -2.32 3.73
CA PRO A 81 10.62 -3.54 2.95
C PRO A 81 12.04 -3.63 2.39
N LEU A 82 12.68 -2.51 2.05
CA LEU A 82 14.06 -2.51 1.56
C LEU A 82 15.10 -2.91 2.64
N MET A 83 14.71 -3.04 3.91
CA MET A 83 15.54 -3.59 4.98
C MET A 83 15.49 -5.13 5.04
N VAL A 84 14.55 -5.77 4.33
CA VAL A 84 14.42 -7.22 4.31
C VAL A 84 15.58 -7.82 3.51
N LYS A 85 16.41 -8.63 4.17
CA LYS A 85 17.59 -9.25 3.56
C LYS A 85 17.22 -10.04 2.30
N ASP A 86 16.22 -10.90 2.39
CA ASP A 86 15.77 -11.76 1.28
C ASP A 86 14.68 -11.13 0.38
N LEU A 87 14.55 -9.79 0.34
CA LEU A 87 13.52 -9.10 -0.47
C LEU A 87 13.48 -9.59 -1.93
N GLY A 88 14.64 -9.70 -2.58
CA GLY A 88 14.72 -10.18 -3.97
C GLY A 88 14.15 -11.60 -4.14
N PHE A 89 14.36 -12.48 -3.15
CA PHE A 89 13.76 -13.82 -3.15
C PHE A 89 12.23 -13.75 -3.03
N TYR A 90 11.71 -12.91 -2.14
CA TYR A 90 10.26 -12.77 -1.93
C TYR A 90 9.57 -12.32 -3.22
N LEU A 91 10.12 -11.29 -3.86
CA LEU A 91 9.60 -10.74 -5.11
C LEU A 91 9.70 -11.76 -6.25
N LYS A 92 10.85 -12.40 -6.43
CA LYS A 92 11.07 -13.41 -7.48
C LYS A 92 10.13 -14.60 -7.34
N THR A 93 9.96 -15.12 -6.12
CA THR A 93 9.05 -16.24 -5.85
C THR A 93 7.60 -15.86 -6.15
N ALA A 94 7.15 -14.69 -5.69
CA ALA A 94 5.80 -14.19 -5.98
C ALA A 94 5.58 -14.01 -7.50
N LYS A 95 6.55 -13.41 -8.19
CA LYS A 95 6.51 -13.18 -9.64
C LYS A 95 6.40 -14.48 -10.43
N ASN A 96 7.21 -15.48 -10.09
CA ASN A 96 7.22 -16.79 -10.74
C ASN A 96 5.91 -17.55 -10.57
N ILE A 97 5.25 -17.42 -9.41
CA ILE A 97 3.93 -18.01 -9.15
C ILE A 97 2.83 -17.33 -9.98
N GLY A 98 3.00 -16.04 -10.29
CA GLY A 98 2.08 -15.25 -11.11
C GLY A 98 1.43 -14.08 -10.39
N TYR A 99 1.92 -13.70 -9.20
CA TYR A 99 1.44 -12.52 -8.51
C TYR A 99 1.77 -11.23 -9.26
N LYS A 100 0.86 -10.26 -9.17
CA LYS A 100 1.22 -8.85 -9.33
C LYS A 100 1.90 -8.38 -8.05
N THR A 101 3.13 -7.93 -8.15
CA THR A 101 3.98 -7.60 -7.00
C THR A 101 4.05 -6.09 -6.79
N SER A 102 4.00 -5.66 -5.54
CA SER A 102 4.14 -4.24 -5.22
C SER A 102 4.79 -4.04 -3.85
N MET A 103 5.40 -2.87 -3.65
CA MET A 103 5.96 -2.50 -2.35
C MET A 103 5.72 -1.03 -2.03
N CYS A 104 5.49 -0.74 -0.75
CA CYS A 104 5.51 0.61 -0.20
C CYS A 104 6.86 0.84 0.48
N THR A 105 7.59 1.87 0.08
CA THR A 105 8.96 2.13 0.58
C THR A 105 9.21 3.61 0.80
N ALA A 106 10.05 3.94 1.78
CA ALA A 106 10.63 5.27 1.94
C ALA A 106 11.66 5.58 0.84
N GLY A 107 12.21 4.57 0.17
CA GLY A 107 13.08 4.73 -1.00
C GLY A 107 14.57 4.90 -0.70
N LEU A 108 14.99 4.87 0.57
CA LEU A 108 16.38 5.15 0.97
C LEU A 108 17.42 4.22 0.31
N LEU A 109 17.07 2.94 0.15
CA LEU A 109 17.93 1.90 -0.43
C LEU A 109 17.50 1.52 -1.84
N LEU A 110 16.65 2.33 -2.49
CA LEU A 110 15.97 1.92 -3.71
C LEU A 110 16.96 1.74 -4.88
N LYS A 111 17.97 2.60 -4.96
CA LYS A 111 19.06 2.51 -5.94
C LYS A 111 19.94 1.29 -5.65
N GLU A 112 20.35 1.13 -4.40
CA GLU A 112 21.27 0.09 -3.94
C GLU A 112 20.69 -1.32 -4.18
N ARG A 113 19.37 -1.48 -4.05
CA ARG A 113 18.67 -2.76 -4.21
C ARG A 113 18.13 -2.98 -5.63
N PHE A 114 18.46 -2.11 -6.59
CA PHE A 114 17.84 -2.08 -7.92
C PHE A 114 17.91 -3.42 -8.67
N GLU A 115 19.09 -4.04 -8.75
CA GLU A 115 19.32 -5.28 -9.50
C GLU A 115 18.47 -6.45 -8.98
N GLU A 116 18.15 -6.46 -7.69
CA GLU A 116 17.38 -7.50 -7.03
C GLU A 116 15.88 -7.40 -7.32
N ILE A 117 15.44 -6.18 -7.61
CA ILE A 117 14.03 -5.77 -7.61
C ILE A 117 13.49 -5.60 -9.03
N LYS A 118 14.28 -5.02 -9.95
CA LYS A 118 13.83 -4.52 -11.28
C LYS A 118 13.00 -5.50 -12.11
N ASP A 119 13.33 -6.79 -12.08
CA ASP A 119 12.64 -7.81 -12.88
C ASP A 119 11.44 -8.44 -12.16
N ASN A 120 11.36 -8.24 -10.85
CA ASN A 120 10.46 -8.98 -9.97
C ASN A 120 9.40 -8.10 -9.30
N ILE A 121 9.46 -6.78 -9.48
CA ILE A 121 8.46 -5.81 -8.98
C ILE A 121 7.57 -5.33 -10.14
N ASP A 122 6.29 -5.09 -9.87
CA ASP A 122 5.40 -4.43 -10.83
C ASP A 122 5.07 -2.99 -10.47
N ILE A 123 4.94 -2.68 -9.18
CA ILE A 123 4.55 -1.36 -8.70
C ILE A 123 5.41 -0.97 -7.49
N ILE A 124 6.05 0.19 -7.57
CA ILE A 124 6.76 0.81 -6.45
C ILE A 124 5.95 2.00 -5.99
N ILE A 125 5.57 2.00 -4.71
CA ILE A 125 4.87 3.10 -4.07
C ILE A 125 5.88 3.79 -3.16
N ILE A 126 6.33 4.96 -3.57
CA ILE A 126 7.30 5.77 -2.83
C ILE A 126 6.52 6.70 -1.91
N SER A 127 6.83 6.64 -0.62
CA SER A 127 6.30 7.63 0.31
C SER A 127 7.06 8.93 0.11
N LEU A 128 6.41 10.04 -0.25
CA LEU A 128 7.03 11.36 -0.43
C LEU A 128 6.12 12.47 0.12
N GLU A 129 6.63 13.25 1.07
CA GLU A 129 5.85 14.25 1.82
C GLU A 129 6.09 15.69 1.37
N SER A 130 7.27 15.95 0.85
CA SER A 130 7.79 17.24 0.40
C SER A 130 9.01 16.94 -0.48
N THR A 131 9.76 17.94 -0.93
CA THR A 131 10.96 17.75 -1.77
C THR A 131 12.22 18.32 -1.10
N GLY A 132 13.39 17.78 -1.48
CA GLY A 132 14.69 18.22 -0.98
C GLY A 132 14.84 18.08 0.54
N GLU A 133 15.57 19.02 1.13
CA GLU A 133 15.92 18.99 2.55
C GLU A 133 14.70 19.00 3.49
N LYS A 134 13.58 19.62 3.09
CA LYS A 134 12.33 19.55 3.87
C LYS A 134 11.88 18.10 4.05
N HIS A 135 11.99 17.28 3.00
CA HIS A 135 11.60 15.87 3.07
C HIS A 135 12.51 15.08 4.00
N ASN A 136 13.81 15.33 3.89
CA ASN A 136 14.84 14.72 4.72
C ASN A 136 14.56 14.99 6.21
N ARG A 137 14.19 16.24 6.55
CA ARG A 137 13.82 16.65 7.92
C ARG A 137 12.56 15.97 8.42
N THR A 138 11.46 15.99 7.67
CA THR A 138 10.19 15.35 8.08
C THR A 138 10.35 13.84 8.31
N ARG A 139 11.25 13.19 7.57
CA ARG A 139 11.58 11.76 7.72
C ARG A 139 12.69 11.48 8.73
N ARG A 140 13.37 12.54 9.20
CA ARG A 140 14.59 12.50 10.03
C ARG A 140 15.67 11.59 9.45
N THR A 141 15.88 11.71 8.14
CA THR A 141 16.82 10.88 7.38
C THR A 141 17.56 11.77 6.39
N PRO A 142 18.84 12.07 6.63
CA PRO A 142 19.65 12.88 5.72
C PRO A 142 19.75 12.25 4.32
N ASN A 143 19.76 13.10 3.30
CA ASN A 143 19.91 12.73 1.88
C ASN A 143 18.81 11.78 1.33
N LEU A 144 17.69 11.61 2.03
CA LEU A 144 16.64 10.68 1.63
C LEU A 144 16.00 11.06 0.29
N PHE A 145 15.70 12.34 0.07
CA PHE A 145 15.09 12.82 -1.16
C PHE A 145 15.99 12.55 -2.35
N GLU A 146 17.27 12.84 -2.22
CA GLU A 146 18.29 12.61 -3.25
C GLU A 146 18.36 11.11 -3.60
N LYS A 147 18.31 10.23 -2.60
CA LYS A 147 18.25 8.77 -2.79
C LYS A 147 16.97 8.30 -3.47
N ILE A 148 15.83 8.92 -3.15
CA ILE A 148 14.56 8.67 -3.85
C ILE A 148 14.70 9.06 -5.33
N VAL A 149 15.30 10.22 -5.64
CA VAL A 149 15.49 10.68 -7.02
C VAL A 149 16.35 9.70 -7.80
N ASP A 150 17.49 9.29 -7.25
CA ASP A 150 18.38 8.28 -7.86
C ASP A 150 17.63 6.98 -8.18
N GLY A 151 16.82 6.49 -7.24
CA GLY A 151 16.03 5.28 -7.44
C GLY A 151 14.93 5.45 -8.49
N VAL A 152 14.22 6.58 -8.47
CA VAL A 152 13.18 6.91 -9.47
C VAL A 152 13.76 6.94 -10.87
N GLU A 153 14.94 7.54 -11.06
CA GLU A 153 15.59 7.63 -12.36
C GLU A 153 15.98 6.25 -12.92
N LEU A 154 16.46 5.34 -12.07
CA LEU A 154 16.74 3.96 -12.48
C LEU A 154 15.47 3.18 -12.88
N PHE A 155 14.42 3.26 -12.06
CA PHE A 155 13.19 2.49 -12.28
C PHE A 155 12.31 3.05 -13.38
N LYS A 156 12.35 4.37 -13.65
CA LYS A 156 11.58 4.99 -14.75
C LYS A 156 12.01 4.46 -16.12
N ASN A 157 13.26 4.03 -16.27
CA ASN A 157 13.77 3.41 -17.50
C ASN A 157 13.29 1.95 -17.68
N GLN A 158 12.61 1.36 -16.68
CA GLN A 158 12.13 -0.02 -16.74
C GLN A 158 10.72 -0.10 -17.32
N LYS A 159 10.58 -0.76 -18.48
CA LYS A 159 9.31 -0.87 -19.21
C LYS A 159 8.17 -1.52 -18.42
N ASN A 160 8.47 -2.33 -17.40
CA ASN A 160 7.49 -3.15 -16.69
C ASN A 160 7.23 -2.71 -15.24
N VAL A 161 7.83 -1.61 -14.78
CA VAL A 161 7.68 -1.11 -13.40
C VAL A 161 6.92 0.20 -13.40
N LYS A 162 5.82 0.25 -12.64
CA LYS A 162 5.07 1.50 -12.41
C LYS A 162 5.53 2.12 -11.10
N ILE A 163 5.78 3.42 -11.10
CA ILE A 163 6.05 4.18 -9.88
C ILE A 163 4.81 4.99 -9.52
N LYS A 164 4.49 5.03 -8.23
CA LYS A 164 3.47 5.90 -7.63
C LYS A 164 4.05 6.60 -6.42
N ILE A 165 3.47 7.75 -6.08
CA ILE A 165 3.78 8.44 -4.83
C ILE A 165 2.59 8.34 -3.89
N TRP A 166 2.86 8.01 -2.62
CA TRP A 166 1.94 8.20 -1.51
C TRP A 166 2.41 9.37 -0.65
N SER A 167 1.50 10.28 -0.33
CA SER A 167 1.80 11.48 0.46
C SER A 167 0.76 11.66 1.56
N HIS A 168 1.27 11.60 2.79
CA HIS A 168 0.57 11.78 4.05
C HIS A 168 0.53 13.26 4.41
N ILE A 169 -0.62 13.91 4.21
CA ILE A 169 -0.80 15.32 4.50
C ILE A 169 -1.04 15.53 6.00
N ASN A 170 -0.23 16.40 6.59
CA ASN A 170 -0.26 16.81 7.99
C ASN A 170 0.22 18.28 8.11
N ARG A 171 0.22 18.85 9.32
CA ARG A 171 0.58 20.25 9.54
C ARG A 171 2.02 20.60 9.13
N ILE A 172 2.93 19.63 9.14
CA ILE A 172 4.34 19.84 8.74
C ILE A 172 4.43 20.11 7.23
N ASN A 173 3.70 19.36 6.41
CA ASN A 173 3.85 19.35 4.95
C ASN A 173 2.63 19.89 4.17
N LYS A 174 1.60 20.40 4.85
CA LYS A 174 0.36 20.88 4.21
C LYS A 174 0.57 21.95 3.14
N ASN A 175 1.71 22.65 3.16
CA ASN A 175 2.07 23.67 2.18
C ASN A 175 3.03 23.16 1.09
N ASP A 176 3.59 21.95 1.24
CA ASP A 176 4.63 21.40 0.35
C ASP A 176 4.09 20.40 -0.69
N PHE A 177 2.82 19.97 -0.59
CA PHE A 177 2.24 18.98 -1.51
C PHE A 177 2.26 19.44 -2.99
N ILE A 178 2.29 20.75 -3.23
CA ILE A 178 2.41 21.34 -4.58
C ILE A 178 3.78 20.98 -5.19
N ASP A 179 4.84 20.97 -4.40
CA ASP A 179 6.17 20.61 -4.89
C ASP A 179 6.27 19.10 -5.16
N VAL A 180 5.59 18.29 -4.34
CA VAL A 180 5.38 16.86 -4.63
C VAL A 180 4.65 16.67 -5.96
N LEU A 181 3.61 17.46 -6.23
CA LEU A 181 2.88 17.45 -7.49
C LEU A 181 3.75 17.86 -8.70
N LYS A 182 4.56 18.91 -8.56
CA LYS A 182 5.52 19.33 -9.61
C LYS A 182 6.56 18.25 -9.87
N PHE A 183 7.11 17.66 -8.82
CA PHE A 183 8.04 16.53 -8.92
C PHE A 183 7.40 15.35 -9.66
N ALA A 184 6.20 14.94 -9.24
CA ALA A 184 5.47 13.86 -9.87
C ALA A 184 5.20 14.14 -11.35
N LYS A 185 4.78 15.37 -11.70
CA LYS A 185 4.58 15.80 -13.10
C LYS A 185 5.87 15.73 -13.92
N LYS A 186 7.01 16.21 -13.38
CA LYS A 186 8.34 16.12 -14.03
C LYS A 186 8.69 14.67 -14.36
N TYR A 187 8.42 13.74 -13.44
CA TYR A 187 8.76 12.34 -13.64
C TYR A 187 7.65 11.52 -14.32
N GLY A 188 6.48 12.07 -14.63
CA GLY A 188 5.36 11.32 -15.20
C GLY A 188 4.76 10.31 -14.22
N ILE A 189 4.81 10.62 -12.91
CA ILE A 189 4.36 9.78 -11.82
C ILE A 189 3.04 10.32 -11.29
N VAL A 190 2.17 9.43 -10.84
CA VAL A 190 0.90 9.79 -10.19
C VAL A 190 1.03 9.82 -8.67
N VAL A 191 0.29 10.71 -8.01
CA VAL A 191 0.31 10.93 -6.56
C VAL A 191 -1.04 10.58 -5.94
N GLU A 192 -1.01 9.82 -4.86
CA GLU A 192 -2.16 9.58 -3.99
C GLU A 192 -1.95 10.31 -2.65
N PHE A 193 -2.80 11.29 -2.37
CA PHE A 193 -2.82 12.08 -1.14
C PHE A 193 -3.84 11.54 -0.16
N PHE A 194 -3.50 11.60 1.13
CA PHE A 194 -4.40 11.24 2.22
C PHE A 194 -3.92 11.88 3.53
N PRO A 195 -4.81 12.20 4.48
CA PRO A 195 -4.40 12.79 5.74
C PRO A 195 -3.63 11.77 6.58
N SER A 196 -2.68 12.23 7.39
CA SER A 196 -2.00 11.39 8.37
C SER A 196 -3.01 10.78 9.35
N ASN A 197 -2.83 9.49 9.65
CA ASN A 197 -3.56 8.84 10.73
C ASN A 197 -2.99 9.26 12.08
N ILE A 198 -3.84 9.20 13.11
CA ILE A 198 -3.44 9.48 14.49
C ILE A 198 -2.74 8.25 15.08
N PHE A 199 -1.56 8.45 15.64
CA PHE A 199 -0.87 7.50 16.50
C PHE A 199 -0.79 8.12 17.89
N SER A 200 -1.52 7.51 18.85
CA SER A 200 -1.60 7.96 20.24
C SER A 200 -0.20 8.17 20.82
N ASP A 201 -0.03 9.27 21.53
CA ASP A 201 1.17 9.67 22.26
C ASP A 201 2.38 9.93 21.34
N TYR A 202 2.13 10.29 20.08
CA TYR A 202 3.20 10.48 19.10
C TYR A 202 3.01 11.66 18.15
N ASN A 203 1.92 11.69 17.37
CA ASN A 203 1.79 12.63 16.25
C ASN A 203 0.57 13.54 16.32
N GLU A 204 -0.17 13.59 17.43
CA GLU A 204 -1.41 14.36 17.56
C GLU A 204 -1.22 15.85 17.24
N SER A 205 -0.07 16.41 17.62
CA SER A 205 0.25 17.82 17.42
C SER A 205 0.32 18.22 15.94
N ILE A 206 0.63 17.27 15.05
CA ILE A 206 0.81 17.52 13.61
C ILE A 206 -0.43 17.13 12.80
N ILE A 207 -1.48 16.60 13.41
CA ILE A 207 -2.71 16.22 12.70
C ILE A 207 -3.46 17.49 12.29
N LEU A 208 -3.96 17.50 11.05
CA LEU A 208 -4.77 18.60 10.54
C LEU A 208 -6.08 18.70 11.33
N ASP A 209 -6.46 19.92 11.68
CA ASP A 209 -7.82 20.17 12.14
C ASP A 209 -8.84 20.11 10.97
N LYS A 210 -10.07 20.53 11.24
CA LYS A 210 -11.14 20.48 10.25
C LYS A 210 -10.89 21.46 9.11
N ASP A 211 -10.48 22.68 9.41
CA ASP A 211 -10.41 23.78 8.44
C ASP A 211 -9.14 23.63 7.59
N GLU A 212 -8.00 23.34 8.22
CA GLU A 212 -6.75 23.05 7.50
C GLU A 212 -6.93 21.89 6.50
N ARG A 213 -7.61 20.83 6.93
CA ARG A 213 -7.89 19.68 6.06
C ARG A 213 -8.86 20.02 4.94
N TYR A 214 -9.87 20.86 5.23
CA TYR A 214 -10.79 21.32 4.21
C TYR A 214 -10.05 22.10 3.12
N GLU A 215 -9.24 23.08 3.51
CA GLU A 215 -8.46 23.94 2.62
C GLU A 215 -7.48 23.13 1.75
N VAL A 216 -6.68 22.26 2.38
CA VAL A 216 -5.64 21.50 1.66
C VAL A 216 -6.27 20.54 0.65
N PHE A 217 -7.28 19.76 1.06
CA PHE A 217 -7.93 18.82 0.13
C PHE A 217 -8.78 19.52 -0.93
N ASN A 218 -9.35 20.69 -0.63
CA ASN A 218 -9.99 21.51 -1.66
C ASN A 218 -8.98 21.97 -2.72
N THR A 219 -7.78 22.35 -2.28
CA THR A 219 -6.68 22.73 -3.17
C THR A 219 -6.17 21.54 -3.98
N ILE A 220 -6.01 20.36 -3.38
CA ILE A 220 -5.65 19.12 -4.11
C ILE A 220 -6.71 18.78 -5.18
N ILE A 221 -8.01 18.93 -4.86
CA ILE A 221 -9.10 18.74 -5.83
C ILE A 221 -8.97 19.75 -6.98
N PHE A 222 -8.66 21.01 -6.70
CA PHE A 222 -8.40 22.02 -7.73
C PHE A 222 -7.26 21.59 -8.66
N TYR A 223 -6.10 21.22 -8.11
CA TYR A 223 -4.95 20.76 -8.90
C TYR A 223 -5.29 19.54 -9.78
N LYS A 224 -6.07 18.59 -9.25
CA LYS A 224 -6.58 17.46 -10.06
C LYS A 224 -7.41 17.95 -11.26
N LYS A 225 -8.31 18.91 -11.05
CA LYS A 225 -9.21 19.43 -12.12
C LYS A 225 -8.44 20.17 -13.22
N ILE A 226 -7.34 20.84 -12.88
CA ILE A 226 -6.47 21.52 -13.87
C ILE A 226 -5.39 20.60 -14.46
N GLY A 227 -5.50 19.27 -14.27
CA GLY A 227 -4.67 18.28 -14.96
C GLY A 227 -3.35 17.90 -14.29
N TYR A 228 -3.16 18.22 -13.00
CA TYR A 228 -2.02 17.66 -12.25
C TYR A 228 -2.23 16.17 -11.93
N PRO A 229 -1.16 15.38 -11.73
CA PRO A 229 -1.22 13.93 -11.69
C PRO A 229 -1.72 13.37 -10.34
N VAL A 230 -2.85 13.87 -9.83
CA VAL A 230 -3.52 13.35 -8.65
C VAL A 230 -4.31 12.10 -9.03
N ASN A 231 -3.90 10.94 -8.53
CA ASN A 231 -4.54 9.66 -8.86
C ASN A 231 -5.82 9.41 -8.07
N ASN A 232 -6.00 10.04 -6.90
CA ASN A 232 -7.23 9.85 -6.12
C ASN A 232 -8.47 10.22 -6.94
N SER A 233 -9.58 9.52 -6.73
CA SER A 233 -10.87 9.96 -7.23
C SER A 233 -11.34 11.21 -6.49
N ILE A 234 -12.13 12.06 -7.16
CA ILE A 234 -12.73 13.25 -6.51
C ILE A 234 -13.62 12.81 -5.34
N LYS A 235 -14.28 11.65 -5.45
CA LYS A 235 -15.07 11.07 -4.36
C LYS A 235 -14.19 10.75 -3.15
N ALA A 236 -13.09 10.03 -3.33
CA ALA A 236 -12.16 9.72 -2.24
C ALA A 236 -11.60 10.99 -1.59
N LEU A 237 -11.21 11.99 -2.39
CA LEU A 237 -10.73 13.28 -1.87
C LEU A 237 -11.78 14.00 -1.02
N LYS A 238 -13.05 14.02 -1.45
CA LYS A 238 -14.15 14.62 -0.66
C LYS A 238 -14.42 13.85 0.64
N ILE A 239 -14.39 12.52 0.61
CA ILE A 239 -14.53 11.69 1.81
C ILE A 239 -13.43 12.03 2.84
N MET A 240 -12.18 12.16 2.38
CA MET A 240 -11.04 12.52 3.22
C MET A 240 -11.12 13.97 3.73
N ARG A 241 -11.53 14.91 2.87
CA ARG A 241 -11.72 16.33 3.20
C ARG A 241 -12.77 16.53 4.29
N ASP A 242 -13.91 15.85 4.15
CA ASP A 242 -15.10 16.13 4.96
C ASP A 242 -15.32 15.10 6.10
N LYS A 243 -14.44 14.08 6.24
CA LYS A 243 -14.62 12.87 7.10
C LYS A 243 -15.98 12.20 6.89
N ILE A 244 -16.42 12.08 5.64
CA ILE A 244 -17.70 11.42 5.33
C ILE A 244 -17.59 9.95 5.77
N PRO A 245 -18.48 9.44 6.63
CA PRO A 245 -18.50 8.02 6.98
C PRO A 245 -18.68 7.15 5.74
N TYR A 246 -17.99 6.01 5.69
CA TYR A 246 -18.02 5.10 4.55
C TYR A 246 -18.03 3.64 5.01
N VAL A 247 -18.42 2.74 4.11
CA VAL A 247 -18.36 1.30 4.35
C VAL A 247 -17.00 0.76 3.92
N CYS A 248 -16.16 0.38 4.89
CA CYS A 248 -14.85 -0.21 4.58
C CYS A 248 -15.01 -1.64 4.01
N ASN A 249 -14.44 -1.86 2.83
CA ASN A 249 -14.45 -3.15 2.15
C ASN A 249 -13.13 -3.93 2.28
N LYS A 250 -12.21 -3.48 3.14
CA LYS A 250 -10.85 -4.05 3.29
C LYS A 250 -10.85 -5.56 3.53
N ALA A 251 -11.70 -6.06 4.44
CA ALA A 251 -11.83 -7.51 4.72
C ALA A 251 -12.34 -8.33 3.53
N LYS A 252 -13.01 -7.71 2.55
CA LYS A 252 -13.50 -8.39 1.35
C LYS A 252 -12.42 -8.52 0.28
N ILE A 253 -11.42 -7.64 0.29
CA ILE A 253 -10.42 -7.53 -0.78
C ILE A 253 -9.03 -7.97 -0.38
N SER A 254 -8.70 -7.92 0.90
CA SER A 254 -7.34 -8.17 1.35
C SER A 254 -7.25 -8.89 2.68
N VAL A 255 -6.12 -9.57 2.83
CA VAL A 255 -5.63 -10.12 4.08
C VAL A 255 -4.19 -9.63 4.28
N GLN A 256 -3.76 -9.54 5.52
CA GLN A 256 -2.47 -9.06 5.94
C GLN A 256 -1.78 -10.07 6.84
N ILE A 257 -0.55 -10.42 6.52
CA ILE A 257 0.37 -11.14 7.40
C ILE A 257 1.18 -10.09 8.15
N GLU A 258 1.12 -10.14 9.48
CA GLU A 258 1.91 -9.33 10.41
C GLU A 258 3.34 -9.84 10.55
N ASN A 259 4.20 -9.03 11.16
CA ASN A 259 5.61 -9.35 11.41
C ASN A 259 5.82 -10.49 12.42
N ASP A 260 4.80 -10.83 13.21
CA ASP A 260 4.77 -11.99 14.13
C ASP A 260 4.11 -13.23 13.48
N GLY A 261 3.74 -13.14 12.19
CA GLY A 261 3.04 -14.16 11.44
C GLY A 261 1.54 -14.20 11.65
N THR A 262 0.98 -13.39 12.57
CA THR A 262 -0.46 -13.33 12.78
C THR A 262 -1.16 -12.77 11.55
N ILE A 263 -2.31 -13.35 11.20
CA ILE A 263 -3.05 -12.98 10.00
C ILE A 263 -4.27 -12.15 10.39
N TYR A 264 -4.42 -10.96 9.81
CA TYR A 264 -5.58 -10.08 10.02
C TYR A 264 -6.17 -9.59 8.69
N PRO A 265 -7.46 -9.19 8.65
CA PRO A 265 -8.03 -8.53 7.47
C PRO A 265 -7.56 -7.07 7.29
N CYS A 266 -7.01 -6.44 8.34
CA CYS A 266 -6.57 -5.04 8.34
C CYS A 266 -5.47 -4.83 9.40
N GLU A 267 -4.82 -3.68 9.39
CA GLU A 267 -3.83 -3.29 10.40
C GLU A 267 -4.48 -3.10 11.78
N ARG A 268 -3.99 -3.87 12.75
CA ARG A 268 -4.54 -3.99 14.11
C ARG A 268 -4.59 -2.67 14.88
N ARG A 269 -3.68 -1.74 14.59
CA ARG A 269 -3.65 -0.44 15.27
C ARG A 269 -4.84 0.46 14.94
N PHE A 270 -5.50 0.27 13.78
CA PHE A 270 -6.65 1.11 13.40
C PHE A 270 -8.00 0.59 13.91
N VAL A 271 -8.08 -0.70 14.27
CA VAL A 271 -9.33 -1.34 14.65
C VAL A 271 -9.07 -2.28 15.82
N LYS A 272 -9.56 -1.87 17.00
CA LYS A 272 -9.49 -2.66 18.23
C LYS A 272 -10.35 -3.93 18.13
N ASP A 273 -9.91 -4.97 18.83
CA ASP A 273 -10.60 -6.26 19.00
C ASP A 273 -10.91 -7.00 17.69
N MET A 274 -10.05 -6.79 16.69
CA MET A 274 -10.13 -7.53 15.44
C MET A 274 -9.71 -8.99 15.68
N LYS A 275 -10.46 -9.96 15.14
CA LYS A 275 -10.11 -11.37 15.29
C LYS A 275 -9.10 -11.78 14.20
N SER A 276 -8.02 -12.44 14.61
CA SER A 276 -7.05 -12.99 13.67
C SER A 276 -7.62 -14.20 12.94
N TYR A 277 -7.10 -14.47 11.74
CA TYR A 277 -7.27 -15.72 11.01
C TYR A 277 -6.21 -16.76 11.43
N GLY A 278 -5.61 -16.64 12.61
CA GLY A 278 -4.53 -17.52 13.06
C GLY A 278 -3.14 -17.02 12.72
N ASN A 279 -2.16 -17.91 12.78
CA ASN A 279 -0.75 -17.63 12.49
C ASN A 279 -0.31 -18.34 11.20
N ILE A 280 0.41 -17.64 10.32
CA ILE A 280 0.80 -18.14 9.00
C ILE A 280 1.70 -19.38 9.04
N LEU A 281 2.54 -19.53 10.06
CA LEU A 281 3.44 -20.68 10.18
C LEU A 281 2.76 -21.93 10.77
N GLN A 282 1.69 -21.73 11.53
CA GLN A 282 0.98 -22.82 12.22
C GLN A 282 -0.29 -23.24 11.48
N ASP A 283 -1.10 -22.25 11.06
CA ASP A 283 -2.42 -22.45 10.48
C ASP A 283 -2.44 -22.31 8.95
N GLY A 284 -1.36 -21.80 8.35
CA GLY A 284 -1.35 -21.37 6.95
C GLY A 284 -2.50 -20.42 6.66
N PHE A 285 -3.20 -20.65 5.55
CA PHE A 285 -4.41 -19.90 5.19
C PHE A 285 -5.73 -20.65 5.42
N SER A 286 -5.73 -21.70 6.25
CA SER A 286 -6.90 -22.56 6.47
C SER A 286 -8.13 -21.79 6.96
N LYS A 287 -7.94 -20.92 7.96
CA LYS A 287 -9.00 -20.15 8.64
C LYS A 287 -9.53 -18.96 7.83
N ILE A 288 -8.89 -18.56 6.72
CA ILE A 288 -9.40 -17.47 5.87
C ILE A 288 -10.75 -17.84 5.22
N ASN A 289 -10.96 -19.13 4.98
CA ASN A 289 -12.21 -19.65 4.44
C ASN A 289 -13.27 -19.94 5.52
N ASP A 290 -12.96 -19.75 6.81
CA ASP A 290 -13.97 -19.84 7.86
C ASP A 290 -15.02 -18.73 7.62
N LYS A 291 -16.21 -19.15 7.21
CA LYS A 291 -17.31 -18.25 6.86
C LYS A 291 -17.75 -17.40 8.06
N LYS A 292 -17.76 -17.95 9.28
CA LYS A 292 -18.19 -17.21 10.48
C LYS A 292 -17.17 -16.13 10.81
N LEU A 293 -15.88 -16.48 10.81
CA LEU A 293 -14.80 -15.54 11.10
C LEU A 293 -14.67 -14.46 10.01
N TYR A 294 -14.78 -14.85 8.74
CA TYR A 294 -14.83 -13.91 7.61
C TYR A 294 -16.00 -12.92 7.74
N LEU A 295 -17.22 -13.41 7.96
CA LEU A 295 -18.40 -12.54 8.10
C LEU A 295 -18.30 -11.63 9.33
N TYR A 296 -17.74 -12.11 10.43
CA TYR A 296 -17.45 -11.29 11.61
C TYR A 296 -16.54 -10.12 11.24
N ASN A 297 -15.40 -10.40 10.60
CA ASN A 297 -14.41 -9.40 10.23
C ASN A 297 -14.95 -8.41 9.17
N VAL A 298 -15.73 -8.90 8.20
CA VAL A 298 -16.43 -8.03 7.23
C VAL A 298 -17.41 -7.08 7.94
N LYS A 299 -18.24 -7.60 8.86
CA LYS A 299 -19.21 -6.78 9.62
C LYS A 299 -18.53 -5.79 10.56
N LYS A 300 -17.40 -6.16 11.16
CA LYS A 300 -16.59 -5.28 12.02
C LYS A 300 -15.99 -4.15 11.19
N LEU A 301 -15.30 -4.45 10.09
CA LEU A 301 -14.69 -3.43 9.25
C LEU A 301 -15.71 -2.56 8.53
N SER A 302 -16.87 -3.08 8.12
CA SER A 302 -17.90 -2.27 7.45
C SER A 302 -18.41 -1.09 8.29
N LYS A 303 -18.17 -1.11 9.61
CA LYS A 303 -18.51 -0.03 10.55
C LYS A 303 -17.33 0.91 10.86
N CYS A 304 -16.15 0.66 10.31
CA CYS A 304 -14.95 1.45 10.53
C CYS A 304 -14.80 2.53 9.45
N SER A 305 -14.61 3.79 9.88
CA SER A 305 -14.31 4.95 9.03
C SER A 305 -13.04 5.69 9.48
N ASN A 306 -12.15 5.01 10.20
CA ASN A 306 -10.99 5.62 10.86
C ASN A 306 -9.77 5.82 9.94
N CYS A 307 -9.79 5.31 8.71
CA CYS A 307 -8.60 5.17 7.89
C CYS A 307 -8.79 5.77 6.50
N PHE A 308 -7.93 6.71 6.15
CA PHE A 308 -8.00 7.40 4.87
C PHE A 308 -6.95 6.93 3.85
N PHE A 309 -6.32 5.77 4.07
CA PHE A 309 -5.38 5.24 3.08
C PHE A 309 -6.05 5.13 1.70
N PRO A 310 -5.32 5.35 0.60
CA PRO A 310 -5.89 5.29 -0.75
C PRO A 310 -6.53 3.93 -1.07
N CYS A 311 -5.98 2.85 -0.51
CA CYS A 311 -6.54 1.50 -0.67
C CYS A 311 -7.95 1.36 -0.05
N VAL A 312 -8.29 2.18 0.94
CA VAL A 312 -9.62 2.23 1.56
C VAL A 312 -10.46 3.28 0.85
N GLY A 313 -9.96 4.51 0.69
CA GLY A 313 -10.67 5.63 0.06
C GLY A 313 -11.16 5.35 -1.36
N GLU A 314 -10.41 4.58 -2.16
CA GLU A 314 -10.80 4.18 -3.51
C GLU A 314 -11.65 2.91 -3.56
N SER A 315 -11.75 2.16 -2.46
CA SER A 315 -12.57 0.93 -2.36
C SER A 315 -13.85 1.11 -1.55
N VAL A 316 -14.17 2.36 -1.17
CA VAL A 316 -15.45 2.74 -0.58
C VAL A 316 -16.56 2.70 -1.64
N ASP A 317 -17.69 2.09 -1.29
CA ASP A 317 -18.90 1.94 -2.10
C ASP A 317 -18.72 1.32 -3.51
N ASN A 318 -19.02 0.02 -3.57
CA ASN A 318 -19.15 -0.80 -4.78
C ASN A 318 -17.84 -1.24 -5.46
N LEU A 319 -17.27 -2.28 -4.87
CA LEU A 319 -16.29 -3.21 -5.44
C LEU A 319 -16.59 -3.69 -6.87
N LEU A 320 -17.86 -3.79 -7.25
CA LEU A 320 -18.26 -4.30 -8.56
C LEU A 320 -18.00 -3.27 -9.67
N VAL A 321 -18.27 -1.97 -9.42
CA VAL A 321 -18.12 -0.92 -10.43
C VAL A 321 -16.65 -0.58 -10.63
N SER A 322 -15.85 -0.47 -9.57
CA SER A 322 -14.41 -0.22 -9.70
C SER A 322 -13.66 -1.43 -10.28
N GLY A 323 -14.10 -2.65 -9.96
CA GLY A 323 -13.62 -3.89 -10.59
C GLY A 323 -13.93 -3.96 -12.08
N PHE A 324 -15.15 -3.56 -12.48
CA PHE A 324 -15.58 -3.50 -13.88
C PHE A 324 -14.90 -2.37 -14.67
N VAL A 325 -14.71 -1.18 -14.07
CA VAL A 325 -13.99 -0.06 -14.70
C VAL A 325 -12.51 -0.38 -14.85
N ARG A 326 -11.88 -1.03 -13.88
CA ARG A 326 -10.50 -1.53 -14.03
C ARG A 326 -10.40 -2.65 -15.06
N PHE A 327 -11.41 -3.50 -15.18
CA PHE A 327 -11.51 -4.52 -16.23
C PHE A 327 -11.65 -3.88 -17.63
N LEU A 328 -12.53 -2.89 -17.81
CA LEU A 328 -12.71 -2.16 -19.07
C LEU A 328 -11.47 -1.35 -19.46
N ASN A 329 -10.89 -0.58 -18.54
CA ASN A 329 -9.67 0.19 -18.80
C ASN A 329 -8.47 -0.70 -19.16
N PHE A 330 -8.45 -1.93 -18.64
CA PHE A 330 -7.43 -2.92 -18.97
C PHE A 330 -7.67 -3.60 -20.33
N VAL A 331 -8.91 -3.96 -20.67
CA VAL A 331 -9.27 -4.52 -22.00
C VAL A 331 -9.07 -3.49 -23.11
N MET A 332 -9.29 -2.21 -22.81
CA MET A 332 -9.29 -1.14 -23.82
C MET A 332 -7.95 -0.48 -24.11
N ASN A 333 -6.84 -0.91 -23.47
CA ASN A 333 -5.48 -0.46 -23.82
C ASN A 333 -5.32 1.08 -23.95
N LYS A 334 -6.12 1.87 -23.23
CA LYS A 334 -6.00 3.32 -23.17
C LYS A 334 -5.18 3.66 -21.93
N ASP A 335 -3.86 3.63 -22.10
CA ASP A 335 -2.86 4.39 -21.33
C ASP A 335 -1.48 4.03 -21.94
N SER A 336 -1.25 4.55 -23.15
CA SER A 336 0.08 4.82 -23.71
C SER A 336 0.50 6.22 -23.32
#